data_AF-A0A8C2FFT3-F1
#
_entry.id   AF-A0A8C2FFT3-F1
#
_cell.length_a   1.000
_cell.length_b   1.000
_cell.length_c   1.000
_cell.angle_alpha   90.00
_cell.angle_beta   90.00
_cell.angle_gamma   90.00
#
_symmetry.space_group_name_H-M   'P 1'
#
loop_
_entity.id
_entity.type
_entity.pdbx_description
1 polymer ?
#
loop_
_entity_poly.entity_id
_entity_poly.type
_entity_poly.pdbx_seq_one_letter_code
_entity_poly.pdbx_strand_id
1 'polypeptide(L)'
;RIPGPYFIFCVLYLQTLFQEMTLEEHRELSTLLLEKQPGLVFDALMMHQHRHGAPPFAGIPGVPWCTCGNCREMPTDQERKCCGQEPVNCVSLLLHFSQYCLEEGLIRIHRETGNDNREYRYGAYRHFIYWQHGSLGHYTGFIPDICEHLLATSY
;
A
#
# COMPACT_ATOMS: atom_id res chain seq x y z
N ARG A 1 11.66 -20.04 -12.43
CA ARG A 1 12.82 -20.23 -11.52
C ARG A 1 12.31 -21.04 -10.34
N ILE A 2 12.68 -22.31 -10.21
CA ILE A 2 12.22 -23.19 -9.12
C ILE A 2 12.88 -22.68 -7.82
N PRO A 3 12.14 -22.44 -6.71
CA PRO A 3 12.76 -22.02 -5.45
C PRO A 3 13.71 -23.14 -4.97
N GLY A 4 14.93 -22.79 -4.61
CA GLY A 4 15.93 -23.76 -4.15
C GLY A 4 15.54 -24.46 -2.84
N PRO A 5 16.18 -25.59 -2.49
CA PRO A 5 15.85 -26.39 -1.30
C PRO A 5 15.90 -25.58 0.01
N TYR A 6 16.76 -24.57 0.10
CA TYR A 6 16.85 -23.66 1.25
C TYR A 6 15.62 -22.77 1.44
N PHE A 7 14.95 -22.38 0.36
CA PHE A 7 13.73 -21.57 0.43
C PHE A 7 12.58 -22.37 1.01
N ILE A 8 12.43 -23.63 0.58
CA ILE A 8 11.43 -24.55 1.11
C ILE A 8 11.68 -24.83 2.60
N PHE A 9 12.94 -25.09 2.97
CA PHE A 9 13.30 -25.35 4.37
C PHE A 9 13.04 -24.15 5.29
N CYS A 10 13.29 -22.93 4.80
CA CYS A 10 13.01 -21.69 5.54
C CYS A 10 11.51 -21.47 5.76
N VAL A 11 10.68 -21.68 4.73
CA VAL A 11 9.22 -21.54 4.84
C VAL A 11 8.65 -22.57 5.82
N LEU A 12 9.08 -23.83 5.74
CA LEU A 12 8.63 -24.87 6.66
C LEU A 12 9.05 -24.59 8.11
N TYR A 13 10.27 -24.11 8.33
CA TYR A 13 10.75 -23.74 9.66
C TYR A 13 9.94 -22.58 10.27
N LEU A 14 9.65 -21.54 9.48
CA LEU A 14 8.82 -20.42 9.92
C LEU A 14 7.39 -20.88 10.23
N GLN A 15 6.82 -21.79 9.43
CA GLN A 15 5.50 -22.35 9.69
C GLN A 15 5.45 -23.13 11.02
N THR A 16 6.46 -23.95 11.31
CA THR A 16 6.55 -24.66 12.59
C THR A 16 6.67 -23.68 13.76
N LEU A 17 7.55 -22.68 13.64
CA LEU A 17 7.73 -21.66 14.69
C LEU A 17 6.43 -20.90 14.97
N PHE A 18 5.67 -20.53 13.94
CA PHE A 18 4.36 -19.92 14.12
C PHE A 18 3.32 -20.87 14.72
N GLN A 19 3.40 -22.18 14.49
CA GLN A 19 2.46 -23.12 15.11
C GLN A 19 2.73 -23.37 16.59
N GLU A 20 3.98 -23.19 17.03
CA GLU A 20 4.38 -23.38 18.43
C GLU A 20 4.11 -22.15 19.31
N MET A 21 3.87 -20.98 18.69
CA MET A 21 3.59 -19.73 19.40
C MET A 21 2.20 -19.73 20.05
N THR A 22 2.13 -19.13 21.23
CA THR A 22 0.88 -18.79 21.90
C THR A 22 0.18 -17.61 21.20
N LEU A 23 -1.11 -17.43 21.51
CA LEU A 23 -1.88 -16.30 20.98
C LEU A 23 -1.31 -14.94 21.39
N GLU A 24 -0.83 -14.81 22.63
CA GLU A 24 -0.16 -13.62 23.14
C GLU A 24 1.13 -13.32 22.35
N GLU A 25 1.98 -14.31 22.14
CA GLU A 25 3.21 -14.14 21.35
C GLU A 25 2.90 -13.72 19.90
N HIS A 26 1.82 -14.26 19.31
CA HIS A 26 1.36 -13.81 17.99
C HIS A 26 0.90 -12.35 17.97
N ARG A 27 0.24 -11.87 19.04
CA ARG A 27 -0.21 -10.46 19.15
C ARG A 27 0.99 -9.52 19.28
N GLU A 28 1.98 -9.89 20.09
CA GLU A 28 3.22 -9.13 20.25
C GLU A 28 4.00 -9.07 18.94
N LEU A 29 4.17 -10.22 18.28
CA LEU A 29 4.84 -10.28 16.98
C LEU A 29 4.11 -9.45 15.92
N SER A 30 2.77 -9.51 15.90
CA SER A 30 1.97 -8.72 14.95
C SER A 30 2.19 -7.21 15.15
N THR A 31 2.24 -6.76 16.41
CA THR A 31 2.56 -5.36 16.74
C THR A 31 3.95 -4.97 16.25
N LEU A 32 4.96 -5.80 16.53
CA LEU A 32 6.33 -5.57 16.08
C LEU A 32 6.45 -5.51 14.54
N LEU A 33 5.74 -6.39 13.84
CA LEU A 33 5.71 -6.41 12.38
C LEU A 33 5.05 -5.16 11.80
N LEU A 34 3.96 -4.68 12.40
CA LEU A 34 3.31 -3.43 12.00
C LEU A 34 4.20 -2.20 12.21
N GLU A 35 4.94 -2.14 13.32
CA GLU A 35 5.91 -1.07 13.57
C GLU A 35 7.04 -1.07 12.54
N LYS A 36 7.53 -2.26 12.15
CA LYS A 36 8.61 -2.40 11.17
C LYS A 36 8.14 -2.19 9.73
N GLN A 37 6.91 -2.56 9.41
CA GLN A 37 6.31 -2.41 8.10
C GLN A 37 4.90 -1.84 8.21
N PRO A 38 4.76 -0.50 8.29
CA PRO A 38 3.46 0.16 8.45
C PRO A 38 2.45 -0.18 7.35
N GLY A 39 2.91 -0.55 6.15
CA GLY A 39 2.05 -1.01 5.06
C GLY A 39 1.19 -2.23 5.40
N LEU A 40 1.60 -3.07 6.36
CA LEU A 40 0.80 -4.22 6.79
C LEU A 40 -0.52 -3.80 7.46
N VAL A 41 -0.65 -2.54 7.90
CA VAL A 41 -1.91 -2.01 8.43
C VAL A 41 -3.03 -2.07 7.39
N PHE A 42 -2.71 -1.91 6.09
CA PHE A 42 -3.70 -1.95 5.02
C PHE A 42 -4.27 -3.34 4.81
N ASP A 43 -3.41 -4.35 4.87
CA ASP A 43 -3.82 -5.75 4.79
C ASP A 43 -4.72 -6.09 5.98
N ALA A 44 -4.33 -5.65 7.19
CA ALA A 44 -5.14 -5.84 8.40
C ALA A 44 -6.51 -5.15 8.31
N LEU A 45 -6.56 -3.91 7.81
CA LEU A 45 -7.81 -3.17 7.58
C LEU A 45 -8.69 -3.85 6.53
N MET A 46 -8.12 -4.31 5.41
CA MET A 46 -8.87 -5.06 4.40
C MET A 46 -9.43 -6.37 4.96
N MET A 47 -8.61 -7.13 5.70
CA MET A 47 -9.04 -8.37 6.35
C MET A 47 -10.15 -8.12 7.37
N HIS A 48 -10.13 -7.00 8.07
CA HIS A 48 -11.20 -6.61 8.98
C HIS A 48 -12.48 -6.26 8.21
N GLN A 49 -12.38 -5.40 7.19
CA GLN A 49 -13.50 -5.01 6.32
C GLN A 49 -14.20 -6.24 5.69
N HIS A 50 -13.43 -7.19 5.16
CA HIS A 50 -13.99 -8.41 4.56
C HIS A 50 -14.72 -9.30 5.56
N ARG A 51 -14.26 -9.35 6.82
CA ARG A 51 -14.85 -10.21 7.87
C ARG A 51 -16.07 -9.57 8.52
N HIS A 52 -16.06 -8.25 8.69
CA HIS A 52 -17.08 -7.54 9.45
C HIS A 52 -18.11 -6.82 8.58
N GLY A 53 -17.93 -6.83 7.26
CA GLY A 53 -18.99 -6.64 6.28
C GLY A 53 -19.76 -5.33 6.42
N ALA A 54 -19.12 -4.20 6.14
CA ALA A 54 -19.87 -3.07 5.63
C ALA A 54 -20.38 -3.43 4.21
N PRO A 55 -21.63 -3.10 3.85
CA PRO A 55 -22.06 -3.20 2.45
C PRO A 55 -21.04 -2.46 1.58
N PRO A 56 -20.59 -3.03 0.44
CA PRO A 56 -19.69 -2.32 -0.44
C PRO A 56 -20.31 -0.96 -0.76
N PHE A 57 -19.56 0.11 -0.50
CA PHE A 57 -19.96 1.45 -0.91
C PHE A 57 -20.35 1.40 -2.39
N ALA A 58 -21.51 1.94 -2.74
CA ALA A 58 -22.17 1.70 -4.04
C ALA A 58 -21.47 2.36 -5.24
N GLY A 59 -20.17 2.64 -5.14
CA GLY A 59 -19.46 3.54 -6.02
C GLY A 59 -19.89 4.98 -5.81
N ILE A 60 -19.07 5.89 -6.32
CA ILE A 60 -19.52 7.27 -6.56
C ILE A 60 -20.13 7.34 -7.97
N PRO A 61 -21.13 8.23 -8.21
CA PRO A 61 -21.68 8.43 -9.55
C PRO A 61 -20.57 8.72 -10.57
N GLY A 62 -20.55 7.95 -11.67
CA GLY A 62 -19.56 8.09 -12.73
C GLY A 62 -18.27 7.28 -12.53
N VAL A 63 -18.02 6.71 -11.36
CA VAL A 63 -16.82 5.89 -11.07
C VAL A 63 -17.22 4.60 -10.32
N PRO A 64 -17.94 3.67 -10.97
CA PRO A 64 -18.55 2.51 -10.30
C PRO A 64 -17.53 1.50 -9.74
N TRP A 65 -16.28 1.58 -10.19
CA TRP A 65 -15.17 0.74 -9.73
C TRP A 65 -14.50 1.26 -8.44
N CYS A 66 -14.87 2.45 -7.96
CA CYS A 66 -14.32 3.04 -6.75
C CYS A 66 -15.07 2.57 -5.51
N THR A 67 -14.38 1.98 -4.54
CA THR A 67 -14.97 1.60 -3.24
C THR A 67 -14.62 2.57 -2.11
N CYS A 68 -13.54 3.34 -2.25
CA CYS A 68 -13.08 4.29 -1.23
C CYS A 68 -13.73 5.67 -1.33
N GLY A 69 -14.54 5.92 -2.36
CA GLY A 69 -15.24 7.18 -2.60
C GLY A 69 -14.39 8.38 -3.06
N ASN A 70 -13.06 8.22 -3.20
CA ASN A 70 -12.15 9.31 -3.53
C ASN A 70 -11.53 9.23 -4.93
N CYS A 71 -11.72 8.14 -5.68
CA CYS A 71 -11.18 8.03 -7.04
C CYS A 71 -11.96 8.93 -8.01
N ARG A 72 -11.42 9.13 -9.22
CA ARG A 72 -12.05 9.86 -10.32
C ARG A 72 -12.10 8.98 -11.56
N GLU A 73 -12.87 9.41 -12.56
CA GLU A 73 -12.94 8.65 -13.81
C GLU A 73 -11.61 8.75 -14.57
N MET A 74 -11.10 7.59 -14.99
CA MET A 74 -9.83 7.48 -15.69
C MET A 74 -10.00 7.18 -17.18
N PRO A 75 -9.12 7.73 -18.05
CA PRO A 75 -9.22 7.56 -19.50
C PRO A 75 -9.13 6.10 -19.94
N THR A 76 -8.31 5.29 -19.24
CA THR A 76 -8.11 3.88 -19.58
C THR A 76 -8.53 2.95 -18.45
N ASP A 77 -9.05 1.77 -18.81
CA ASP A 77 -9.36 0.72 -17.84
C ASP A 77 -8.13 0.28 -17.04
N GLN A 78 -6.95 0.34 -17.66
CA GLN A 78 -5.71 0.03 -16.98
C GLN A 78 -5.46 0.98 -15.82
N GLU A 79 -5.92 2.23 -15.84
CA GLU A 79 -5.72 3.21 -14.77
C GLU A 79 -6.83 3.19 -13.71
N ARG A 80 -7.95 2.51 -13.96
CA ARG A 80 -9.12 2.42 -13.06
C ARG A 80 -8.83 1.56 -11.82
N LYS A 81 -8.09 2.12 -10.86
CA LYS A 81 -7.64 1.39 -9.67
C LYS A 81 -7.97 2.11 -8.39
N CYS A 82 -8.74 1.44 -7.56
CA CYS A 82 -9.09 1.90 -6.23
C CYS A 82 -8.12 1.28 -5.20
N CYS A 83 -7.93 1.97 -4.07
CA CYS A 83 -7.19 1.40 -2.94
C CYS A 83 -7.96 0.28 -2.21
N GLY A 84 -9.24 0.08 -2.52
CA GLY A 84 -10.07 -1.01 -1.99
C GLY A 84 -10.64 -0.76 -0.60
N GLN A 85 -10.04 0.14 0.17
CA GLN A 85 -10.39 0.47 1.55
C GLN A 85 -11.77 1.15 1.66
N GLU A 86 -12.38 1.06 2.84
CA GLU A 86 -13.55 1.88 3.22
C GLU A 86 -13.26 3.39 3.06
N PRO A 87 -14.28 4.22 2.80
CA PRO A 87 -14.08 5.66 2.60
C PRO A 87 -13.31 6.36 3.74
N VAL A 88 -13.57 5.98 4.99
CA VAL A 88 -12.88 6.53 6.17
C VAL A 88 -11.41 6.09 6.29
N ASN A 89 -11.06 4.97 5.65
CA ASN A 89 -9.74 4.35 5.66
C ASN A 89 -9.02 4.52 4.31
N CYS A 90 -9.50 5.44 3.45
CA CYS A 90 -8.88 5.68 2.17
C CYS A 90 -7.40 6.03 2.36
N VAL A 91 -6.51 5.37 1.60
CA VAL A 91 -5.07 5.55 1.71
C VAL A 91 -4.61 7.00 1.62
N SER A 92 -5.33 7.84 0.87
CA SER A 92 -5.02 9.27 0.73
C SER A 92 -5.30 10.11 1.97
N LEU A 93 -6.18 9.65 2.87
CA LEU A 93 -6.55 10.36 4.09
C LEU A 93 -5.58 10.08 5.24
N LEU A 94 -4.68 9.11 5.08
CA LEU A 94 -3.79 8.70 6.14
C LEU A 94 -2.57 9.62 6.24
N LEU A 95 -2.20 9.94 7.47
CA LEU A 95 -1.03 10.76 7.78
C LEU A 95 0.25 10.22 7.12
N HIS A 96 0.44 8.89 7.15
CA HIS A 96 1.59 8.24 6.54
C HIS A 96 1.68 8.47 5.03
N PHE A 97 0.57 8.60 4.31
CA PHE A 97 0.61 8.95 2.88
C PHE A 97 1.23 10.33 2.67
N SER A 98 0.81 11.32 3.47
CA SER A 98 1.40 12.65 3.40
C SER A 98 2.88 12.65 3.77
N GLN A 99 3.27 11.92 4.82
CA GLN A 99 4.66 11.81 5.24
C GLN A 99 5.52 11.14 4.17
N TYR A 100 5.16 9.94 3.71
CA TYR A 100 6.03 9.19 2.78
C TYR A 100 5.97 9.68 1.33
N CYS A 101 4.82 10.22 0.89
CA CYS A 101 4.58 10.48 -0.53
C CYS A 101 4.43 11.96 -0.88
N LEU A 102 4.18 12.84 0.09
CA LEU A 102 4.01 14.29 -0.14
C LEU A 102 5.11 15.15 0.51
N GLU A 103 5.86 14.62 1.48
CA GLU A 103 6.91 15.36 2.16
C GLU A 103 8.15 15.52 1.27
N GLU A 104 8.41 16.76 0.83
CA GLU A 104 9.53 17.07 -0.06
C GLU A 104 10.89 16.59 0.48
N GLY A 105 11.09 16.64 1.80
CA GLY A 105 12.35 16.27 2.44
C GLY A 105 12.76 14.82 2.15
N LEU A 106 11.80 13.90 2.16
CA LEU A 106 12.04 12.48 1.88
C LEU A 106 12.23 12.23 0.38
N ILE A 107 11.43 12.89 -0.45
CA ILE A 107 11.49 12.72 -1.91
C ILE A 107 12.80 13.27 -2.49
N ARG A 108 13.35 14.34 -1.89
CA ARG A 108 14.64 14.94 -2.29
C ARG A 108 15.82 13.97 -2.19
N ILE A 109 15.76 12.97 -1.31
CA ILE A 109 16.83 11.98 -1.13
C ILE A 109 17.00 11.11 -2.39
N HIS A 110 15.96 10.99 -3.21
CA HIS A 110 15.96 10.17 -4.43
C HIS A 110 16.19 10.96 -5.72
N ARG A 111 16.64 12.22 -5.63
CA ARG A 111 16.92 13.06 -6.80
C ARG A 111 18.35 12.84 -7.28
N GLU A 112 18.53 12.84 -8.59
CA GLU A 112 19.85 12.79 -9.20
C GLU A 112 20.37 14.20 -9.48
N THR A 113 19.60 15.12 -10.11
CA THR A 113 20.10 16.49 -10.41
C THR A 113 19.07 17.57 -10.77
N GLY A 114 17.78 17.28 -11.01
CA GLY A 114 16.87 18.22 -11.70
C GLY A 114 15.80 18.87 -10.82
N ASN A 115 15.38 20.11 -11.16
CA ASN A 115 14.22 20.78 -10.56
C ASN A 115 12.86 20.38 -11.19
N ASP A 116 12.81 19.21 -11.83
CA ASP A 116 11.64 18.73 -12.59
C ASP A 116 10.63 18.04 -11.66
N ASN A 117 9.37 18.48 -11.73
CA ASN A 117 8.25 17.89 -11.01
C ASN A 117 8.04 16.41 -11.36
N ARG A 118 8.50 15.98 -12.54
CA ARG A 118 8.52 14.57 -12.92
C ARG A 118 9.37 13.71 -11.98
N GLU A 119 10.52 14.20 -11.53
CA GLU A 119 11.40 13.47 -10.60
C GLU A 119 10.75 13.34 -9.22
N TYR A 120 10.04 14.37 -8.76
CA TYR A 120 9.27 14.32 -7.51
C TYR A 120 8.18 13.26 -7.56
N ARG A 121 7.41 13.21 -8.66
CA ARG A 121 6.37 12.18 -8.83
C ARG A 121 6.94 10.77 -8.84
N TYR A 122 8.05 10.53 -9.56
CA TYR A 122 8.71 9.22 -9.53
C TYR A 122 9.26 8.85 -8.15
N GLY A 123 9.86 9.80 -7.44
CA GLY A 123 10.31 9.60 -6.06
C GLY A 123 9.15 9.21 -5.15
N ALA A 124 8.06 9.95 -5.19
CA ALA A 124 6.86 9.66 -4.41
C ALA A 124 6.23 8.30 -4.76
N TYR A 125 6.15 7.94 -6.04
CA TYR A 125 5.68 6.61 -6.48
C TYR A 125 6.51 5.48 -5.87
N ARG A 126 7.85 5.63 -5.84
CA ARG A 126 8.74 4.64 -5.26
C ARG A 126 8.57 4.53 -3.74
N HIS A 127 8.41 5.65 -3.04
CA HIS A 127 8.12 5.64 -1.61
C HIS A 127 6.80 4.96 -1.31
N PHE A 128 5.75 5.26 -2.08
CA PHE A 128 4.45 4.61 -1.94
C PHE A 128 4.57 3.09 -2.07
N ILE A 129 5.25 2.61 -3.12
CA ILE A 129 5.45 1.18 -3.36
C ILE A 129 6.23 0.54 -2.22
N TYR A 130 7.32 1.18 -1.78
CA TYR A 130 8.12 0.67 -0.68
C TYR A 130 7.35 0.63 0.63
N TRP A 131 6.57 1.66 0.93
CA TRP A 131 5.72 1.72 2.12
C TRP A 131 4.67 0.62 2.13
N GLN A 132 4.01 0.36 1.00
CA GLN A 132 2.96 -0.66 0.89
C GLN A 132 3.52 -2.09 0.91
N HIS A 133 4.63 -2.33 0.22
CA HIS A 133 5.08 -3.70 -0.08
C HIS A 133 6.42 -4.10 0.58
N GLY A 134 7.07 -3.18 1.28
CA GLY A 134 8.37 -3.41 1.95
C GLY A 134 9.55 -3.66 1.01
N SER A 135 9.32 -3.70 -0.30
CA SER A 135 10.36 -3.95 -1.30
C SER A 135 10.04 -3.29 -2.64
N LEU A 136 11.09 -2.84 -3.34
CA LEU A 136 10.99 -2.27 -4.69
C LEU A 136 11.12 -3.35 -5.79
N GLY A 137 11.47 -4.59 -5.41
CA GLY A 137 11.66 -5.70 -6.33
C GLY A 137 10.40 -6.55 -6.46
N HIS A 138 9.94 -6.77 -7.69
CA HIS A 138 8.73 -7.52 -8.08
C HIS A 138 7.38 -6.81 -7.98
N TYR A 139 7.32 -5.52 -7.63
CA TYR A 139 6.07 -4.80 -7.78
C TYR A 139 5.79 -4.47 -9.25
N THR A 140 4.97 -5.30 -9.90
CA THR A 140 4.23 -4.96 -11.13
C THR A 140 2.88 -4.33 -10.83
N GLY A 141 2.55 -4.21 -9.54
CA GLY A 141 1.30 -3.67 -9.10
C GLY A 141 1.21 -2.20 -9.45
N PHE A 142 0.03 -1.68 -9.20
CA PHE A 142 -0.35 -0.42 -9.75
C PHE A 142 -0.78 0.55 -8.65
N ILE A 143 -0.40 1.80 -8.82
CA ILE A 143 -0.73 2.89 -7.90
C ILE A 143 -2.23 3.19 -8.04
N PRO A 144 -2.97 3.30 -6.92
CA PRO A 144 -4.38 3.72 -6.97
C PRO A 144 -4.52 5.12 -7.61
N ASP A 145 -5.58 5.33 -8.38
CA ASP A 145 -5.84 6.61 -9.08
C ASP A 145 -5.83 7.81 -8.12
N ILE A 146 -6.42 7.66 -6.93
CA ILE A 146 -6.43 8.74 -5.93
C ILE A 146 -5.01 9.14 -5.49
N CYS A 147 -4.08 8.18 -5.41
CA CYS A 147 -2.69 8.47 -5.10
C CYS A 147 -2.01 9.17 -6.27
N GLU A 148 -2.23 8.69 -7.50
CA GLU A 148 -1.68 9.30 -8.71
C GLU A 148 -2.16 10.75 -8.88
N HIS A 149 -3.45 10.99 -8.66
CA HIS A 149 -4.02 12.33 -8.73
C HIS A 149 -3.38 13.27 -7.72
N LEU A 150 -3.29 12.87 -6.44
CA LEU A 150 -2.73 13.71 -5.39
C LEU A 150 -1.26 14.06 -5.69
N LEU A 151 -0.49 13.07 -6.13
CA LEU A 151 0.90 13.27 -6.51
C LEU A 151 1.05 14.20 -7.73
N ALA A 152 0.15 14.12 -8.70
CA ALA A 152 0.12 15.02 -9.84
C ALA A 152 -0.30 16.46 -9.46
N THR A 153 -1.12 16.64 -8.43
CA THR A 153 -1.51 17.98 -7.95
C THR A 153 -0.49 18.61 -7.01
N SER A 154 0.33 17.79 -6.33
CA SER A 154 1.36 18.28 -5.41
C SER A 154 2.67 18.64 -6.12
N TYR A 155 2.95 18.06 -7.29
CA TYR A 155 4.16 18.30 -8.09
C TYR A 155 3.83 18.55 -9.56
#